data_AF-A0A6J4UXX6-F1
#
_entry.id   AF-A0A6J4UXX6-F1
#
_cell.length_a   1.000
_cell.length_b   1.000
_cell.length_c   1.000
_cell.angle_alpha   90.00
_cell.angle_beta   90.00
_cell.angle_gamma   90.00
#
_symmetry.space_group_name_H-M   'P 1'
#
loop_
_entity.id
_entity.type
_entity.pdbx_description
1 polymer ?
#
loop_
_entity_poly.entity_id
_entity_poly.type
_entity_poly.pdbx_seq_one_letter_code
_entity_poly.pdbx_strand_id
1 'polypeptide(L)'
;MTQPENLQPTPGRIDETGATELVWRAIEIAGGTRSIYRNPRQAFSPQARRVIDVEGTPVEIRYGEISTPAIGTVAGWVFEIHDDDIELLIRPPRPHGSQG
;
A
#
# COMPACT_ATOMS: atom_id res chain seq x y z
N MET A 1 -22.40 15.87 -24.60
CA MET A 1 -20.92 15.97 -24.68
C MET A 1 -20.39 15.30 -23.43
N THR A 2 -19.84 14.10 -23.60
CA THR A 2 -19.42 13.20 -22.53
C THR A 2 -18.09 13.70 -21.97
N GLN A 3 -18.05 14.13 -20.71
CA GLN A 3 -16.79 14.26 -19.99
C GLN A 3 -16.33 12.85 -19.63
N PRO A 4 -15.09 12.43 -19.93
CA PRO A 4 -14.53 11.24 -19.30
C PRO A 4 -14.26 11.60 -17.85
N GLU A 5 -15.13 11.14 -16.97
CA GLU A 5 -14.90 11.15 -15.53
C GLU A 5 -13.68 10.28 -15.25
N ASN A 6 -12.55 10.96 -15.18
CA ASN A 6 -11.26 10.45 -14.79
C ASN A 6 -11.42 9.91 -13.36
N LEU A 7 -11.75 8.61 -13.24
CA LEU A 7 -11.84 7.86 -12.00
C LEU A 7 -10.44 7.75 -11.39
N GLN A 8 -9.91 8.87 -10.91
CA GLN A 8 -8.83 8.85 -9.95
C GLN A 8 -9.45 8.33 -8.65
N PRO A 9 -9.00 7.18 -8.12
CA PRO A 9 -9.51 6.64 -6.87
C PRO A 9 -9.26 7.69 -5.78
N THR A 10 -10.34 8.31 -5.32
CA THR A 10 -10.28 9.38 -4.34
C THR A 10 -9.76 8.79 -3.03
N PRO A 11 -8.71 9.36 -2.41
CA PRO A 11 -8.24 8.90 -1.10
C PRO A 11 -9.38 9.10 -0.09
N GLY A 12 -10.08 8.01 0.24
CA GLY A 12 -11.28 8.03 1.06
C GLY A 12 -12.43 7.12 0.60
N ARG A 13 -12.34 6.48 -0.58
CA ARG A 13 -13.41 5.60 -1.09
C ARG A 13 -13.07 4.11 -1.19
N ILE A 14 -11.83 3.71 -0.90
CA ILE A 14 -11.48 2.28 -0.90
C ILE A 14 -11.79 1.70 0.48
N ASP A 15 -12.53 0.60 0.50
CA ASP A 15 -12.75 -0.20 1.70
C ASP A 15 -11.53 -1.11 1.98
N GLU A 16 -11.55 -1.80 3.12
CA GLU A 16 -10.46 -2.66 3.57
C GLU A 16 -10.14 -3.77 2.55
N THR A 17 -11.15 -4.37 1.94
CA THR A 17 -10.98 -5.43 0.93
C THR A 17 -10.31 -4.86 -0.31
N GLY A 18 -10.79 -3.72 -0.81
CA GLY A 18 -10.16 -3.03 -1.94
C GLY A 18 -8.71 -2.62 -1.66
N ALA A 19 -8.43 -2.13 -0.45
CA ALA A 19 -7.07 -1.78 -0.03
C ALA A 19 -6.15 -3.01 0.05
N THR A 20 -6.67 -4.13 0.58
CA THR A 20 -5.96 -5.41 0.70
C THR A 20 -5.56 -5.94 -0.67
N GLU A 21 -6.49 -5.97 -1.62
CA GLU A 21 -6.24 -6.41 -3.00
C GLU A 21 -5.18 -5.54 -3.69
N LEU A 22 -5.27 -4.21 -3.56
CA LEU A 22 -4.30 -3.29 -4.16
C LEU A 22 -2.89 -3.48 -3.59
N VAL A 23 -2.76 -3.71 -2.29
CA VAL A 23 -1.46 -3.99 -1.66
C VAL A 23 -0.90 -5.32 -2.12
N TRP A 24 -1.72 -6.37 -2.20
CA TRP A 24 -1.30 -7.66 -2.76
C TRP A 24 -0.79 -7.53 -4.20
N ARG A 25 -1.52 -6.82 -5.06
CA ARG A 25 -1.08 -6.55 -6.43
C ARG A 25 0.24 -5.79 -6.49
N ALA A 26 0.41 -4.78 -5.65
CA ALA A 26 1.67 -4.04 -5.57
C ALA A 26 2.83 -4.95 -5.14
N ILE A 27 2.60 -5.86 -4.18
CA ILE A 27 3.58 -6.86 -3.74
C ILE A 27 3.95 -7.82 -4.87
N GLU A 28 2.96 -8.32 -5.62
CA GLU A 28 3.21 -9.17 -6.80
C GLU A 28 4.09 -8.44 -7.83
N ILE A 29 3.76 -7.19 -8.15
CA ILE A 29 4.53 -6.34 -9.10
C ILE A 29 5.95 -6.06 -8.58
N ALA A 30 6.12 -5.92 -7.27
CA ALA A 30 7.42 -5.74 -6.64
C ALA A 30 8.30 -7.02 -6.66
N GLY A 31 7.75 -8.16 -7.07
CA GLY A 31 8.45 -9.44 -7.16
C GLY A 31 8.07 -10.46 -6.09
N GLY A 32 6.93 -10.26 -5.41
CA GLY A 32 6.38 -11.15 -4.38
C GLY A 32 6.89 -10.86 -2.96
N THR A 33 6.13 -11.31 -1.96
CA THR A 33 6.41 -11.14 -0.51
C THR A 33 7.84 -11.55 -0.15
N ARG A 34 8.32 -12.68 -0.67
CA ARG A 34 9.67 -13.21 -0.40
C ARG A 34 10.79 -12.30 -0.90
N SER A 35 10.59 -11.61 -2.03
CA SER A 35 11.57 -10.64 -2.54
C SER A 35 11.64 -9.39 -1.68
N ILE A 36 10.53 -9.05 -1.01
CA ILE A 36 10.41 -7.91 -0.10
C ILE A 36 10.95 -8.27 1.29
N TYR A 37 10.58 -9.44 1.82
CA TYR A 37 10.91 -9.90 3.17
C TYR A 37 12.38 -10.39 3.30
N ARG A 38 12.93 -11.06 2.28
CA ARG A 38 14.29 -11.64 2.34
C ARG A 38 15.41 -10.71 1.86
N ASN A 39 15.13 -9.44 1.59
CA ASN A 39 16.14 -8.50 1.10
C ASN A 39 16.39 -7.31 2.04
N PRO A 40 16.83 -7.56 3.29
CA PRO A 40 17.07 -6.50 4.29
C PRO A 40 18.17 -5.51 3.88
N ARG A 41 18.98 -5.85 2.85
CA ARG A 41 19.99 -4.97 2.29
C ARG A 41 19.41 -3.73 1.61
N GLN A 42 18.14 -3.76 1.18
CA GLN A 42 17.48 -2.57 0.58
C GLN A 42 16.94 -1.57 1.59
N ALA A 43 16.73 -1.97 2.86
CA ALA A 43 16.21 -1.07 3.88
C ALA A 43 17.20 0.07 4.25
N PHE A 44 18.50 -0.14 4.01
CA PHE A 44 19.56 0.87 4.16
C PHE A 44 19.88 1.65 2.87
N SER A 45 19.14 1.41 1.79
CA SER A 45 19.31 2.12 0.52
C SER A 45 18.37 3.32 0.46
N PRO A 46 18.73 4.43 -0.20
CA PRO A 46 17.78 5.50 -0.56
C PRO A 46 16.56 5.02 -1.40
N GLN A 47 16.55 3.75 -1.82
CA GLN A 47 15.45 3.05 -2.48
C GLN A 47 14.58 2.21 -1.51
N ALA A 48 14.69 2.40 -0.19
CA ALA A 48 13.90 1.69 0.81
C ALA A 48 12.37 1.89 0.68
N ARG A 49 11.95 2.87 -0.12
CA ARG A 49 10.56 3.15 -0.45
C ARG A 49 10.37 3.06 -1.96
N ARG A 50 9.39 2.27 -2.38
CA ARG A 50 8.98 2.12 -3.77
C ARG A 50 7.50 2.47 -3.89
N VAL A 51 7.17 3.39 -4.78
CA VAL A 51 5.78 3.72 -5.13
C VAL A 51 5.45 2.98 -6.41
N ILE A 52 4.39 2.18 -6.36
CA ILE A 52 3.88 1.36 -7.46
C ILE A 52 2.47 1.85 -7.74
N ASP A 53 2.21 2.27 -8.98
CA ASP A 53 0.85 2.57 -9.40
C ASP A 53 0.13 1.25 -9.74
N VAL A 54 -0.99 1.00 -9.05
CA VAL A 54 -1.87 -0.14 -9.28
C VAL A 54 -3.23 0.41 -9.65
N GLU A 55 -3.63 0.24 -10.90
CA GLU A 55 -4.94 0.70 -11.43
C GLU A 55 -5.19 2.21 -11.20
N GLY A 56 -4.15 3.04 -11.32
CA GLY A 56 -4.23 4.47 -11.03
C GLY A 56 -4.25 4.83 -9.55
N THR A 57 -4.05 3.84 -8.66
CA THR A 57 -3.88 4.04 -7.22
C THR A 57 -2.41 3.91 -6.85
N PRO A 58 -1.77 4.95 -6.29
CA PRO A 58 -0.41 4.83 -5.80
C PRO A 58 -0.38 3.97 -4.52
N VAL A 59 0.31 2.85 -4.60
CA VAL A 59 0.64 1.98 -3.47
C VAL A 59 2.10 2.15 -3.13
N GLU A 60 2.37 2.45 -1.87
CA GLU A 60 3.73 2.57 -1.37
C GLU A 60 4.14 1.30 -0.64
N ILE A 61 5.29 0.74 -1.03
CA ILE A 61 5.94 -0.35 -0.31
C ILE A 61 7.23 0.19 0.30
N ARG A 62 7.33 0.08 1.61
CA ARG A 62 8.53 0.36 2.38
C ARG A 62 9.14 -0.96 2.84
N TYR A 63 10.34 -1.25 2.37
CA TYR A 63 11.04 -2.48 2.71
C TYR A 63 11.44 -2.47 4.20
N GLY A 64 11.25 -3.62 4.86
CA GLY A 64 11.56 -3.82 6.26
C GLY A 64 13.05 -4.05 6.52
N GLU A 65 13.55 -3.55 7.66
CA GLU A 65 14.90 -3.85 8.15
C GLU A 65 14.96 -5.28 8.74
N ILE A 66 16.16 -5.79 9.09
CA ILE A 66 16.39 -7.18 9.56
C ILE A 66 15.44 -7.63 10.69
N SER A 67 14.90 -6.70 11.47
CA SER A 67 13.99 -6.97 12.59
C SER A 67 12.64 -6.26 12.45
N THR A 68 12.36 -5.64 11.31
CA THR A 68 11.17 -4.82 11.09
C THR A 68 10.47 -5.32 9.83
N PRO A 69 9.18 -5.67 9.90
CA PRO A 69 8.43 -6.12 8.74
C PRO A 69 8.28 -4.99 7.72
N ALA A 70 8.05 -5.37 6.45
CA ALA A 70 7.82 -4.40 5.39
C ALA A 70 6.43 -3.78 5.54
N ILE A 71 6.23 -2.56 5.04
CA ILE A 71 4.98 -1.82 5.18
C ILE A 71 4.41 -1.48 3.81
N GLY A 72 3.15 -1.82 3.58
CA GLY A 72 2.34 -1.37 2.45
C GLY A 72 1.44 -0.22 2.87
N THR A 73 1.40 0.87 2.11
CA THR A 73 0.48 1.99 2.36
C THR A 73 -0.29 2.34 1.10
N VAL A 74 -1.62 2.39 1.21
CA VAL A 74 -2.52 2.76 0.10
C VAL A 74 -3.69 3.58 0.63
N ALA A 75 -3.92 4.77 0.07
CA ALA A 75 -5.06 5.64 0.42
C ALA A 75 -5.30 5.84 1.94
N GLY A 76 -4.25 5.81 2.76
CA GLY A 76 -4.32 5.94 4.23
C GLY A 76 -4.53 4.64 5.00
N TRP A 77 -4.70 3.51 4.31
CA TRP A 77 -4.59 2.17 4.87
C TRP A 77 -3.12 1.78 4.97
N VAL A 78 -2.71 1.20 6.10
CA VAL A 78 -1.34 0.72 6.33
C VAL A 78 -1.37 -0.74 6.71
N PHE A 79 -0.55 -1.54 6.03
CA PHE A 79 -0.44 -2.97 6.20
C PHE A 79 1.01 -3.35 6.51
N GLU A 80 1.17 -4.32 7.39
CA GLU A 80 2.40 -5.05 7.62
C GLU A 80 2.50 -6.19 6.59
N ILE A 81 3.66 -6.37 5.98
CA ILE A 81 3.92 -7.39 4.96
C ILE A 81 4.84 -8.44 5.57
N HIS A 82 4.35 -9.68 5.63
CA HIS A 82 5.07 -10.87 6.11
C HIS A 82 5.56 -11.73 4.94
N ASP A 83 6.20 -12.89 5.22
CA ASP A 83 6.72 -13.79 4.15
C ASP A 83 5.58 -14.37 3.29
N ASP A 84 4.39 -14.57 3.86
CA ASP A 84 3.26 -15.25 3.19
C ASP A 84 1.92 -14.49 3.29
N ASP A 85 1.82 -13.39 4.06
CA ASP A 85 0.55 -12.70 4.31
C ASP A 85 0.74 -11.18 4.54
N ILE A 86 -0.36 -10.43 4.66
CA ILE A 86 -0.36 -9.02 5.05
C ILE A 86 -1.35 -8.75 6.18
N GLU A 87 -0.90 -8.05 7.23
CA GLU A 87 -1.73 -7.70 8.38
C GLU A 87 -2.11 -6.21 8.34
N LEU A 88 -3.37 -5.87 8.57
CA LEU A 88 -3.80 -4.48 8.64
C LEU A 88 -3.38 -3.82 9.96
N LEU A 89 -2.58 -2.76 9.88
CA LEU A 89 -2.12 -1.98 11.04
C LEU A 89 -2.94 -0.71 11.28
N ILE A 90 -3.25 0.04 10.23
CA ILE A 90 -3.92 1.34 10.34
C ILE A 90 -5.07 1.41 9.33
N ARG A 91 -6.25 1.70 9.85
CA ARG A 91 -7.40 2.13 9.04
C ARG A 91 -7.32 3.64 8.82
N PRO A 92 -7.63 4.15 7.63
CA PRO A 92 -7.68 5.58 7.41
C PRO A 92 -8.68 6.20 8.39
N PRO A 93 -8.40 7.41 8.90
CA PRO A 93 -9.35 8.10 9.75
C PRO A 93 -10.67 8.21 8.99
N ARG A 94 -11.75 7.75 9.62
CA ARG A 94 -13.10 7.94 9.06
C ARG A 94 -13.23 9.43 8.77
N PRO A 95 -13.63 9.86 7.56
CA PRO A 95 -13.79 11.28 7.28
C PRO A 95 -14.70 11.84 8.37
N HIS A 96 -14.11 12.68 9.23
CA HIS A 96 -14.86 13.37 10.26
C HIS A 96 -15.75 14.31 9.49
N GLY A 97 -17.00 13.90 9.25
CA GLY A 97 -18.01 14.79 8.72
C GLY A 97 -18.03 16.01 9.62
N SER A 98 -17.61 17.15 9.09
CA SER A 98 -17.75 18.45 9.71
C SER A 98 -19.20 18.59 10.16
N GLN A 99 -19.46 18.38 11.44
CA GLN A 99 -20.75 18.64 12.02
C GLN A 99 -20.87 20.15 12.23
N GLY A 100 -21.85 20.74 11.55
CA GLY A 100 -22.62 21.91 11.99
C GLY A 100 -21.92 23.26 11.87
#